data_AF-A0A7W1MY19-F1
#
_entry.id   AF-A0A7W1MY19-F1
#
_cell.length_a   1.000
_cell.length_b   1.000
_cell.length_c   1.000
_cell.angle_alpha   90.00
_cell.angle_beta   90.00
_cell.angle_gamma   90.00
#
_symmetry.space_group_name_H-M   'P 1'
#
loop_
_entity.id
_entity.type
_entity.pdbx_description
1 polymer ?
#
loop_
_entity_poly.entity_id
_entity_poly.type
_entity_poly.pdbx_seq_one_letter_code
_entity_poly.pdbx_strand_id
1 'polypeptide(L)' 'MIVRISGEAQYQLPDADAERLNELDNQAVAAVEAGDEPTFQRHWNAMLELVTRDGDPLP' A
#
# COMPACT_ATOMS: atom_id res chain seq x y z
N MET A 1 6.74 -6.62 8.30
CA MET A 1 6.80 -5.14 8.43
C MET A 1 5.53 -4.60 9.10
N ILE A 2 5.57 -3.46 9.81
CA ILE A 2 4.36 -2.80 10.33
C ILE A 2 3.92 -1.69 9.36
N VAL A 3 2.66 -1.70 8.95
CA VAL A 3 2.04 -0.66 8.11
C VAL A 3 0.92 0.02 8.87
N ARG A 4 0.87 1.35 8.79
CA ARG A 4 -0.13 2.18 9.47
C ARG A 4 -0.97 2.93 8.44
N ILE A 5 -2.27 2.70 8.47
CA ILE A 5 -3.23 3.48 7.70
C ILE A 5 -3.77 4.59 8.60
N SER A 6 -3.45 5.84 8.23
CA SER A 6 -3.76 7.02 9.04
C SER A 6 -5.26 7.13 9.32
N GLY A 7 -5.61 7.19 10.61
CA GLY A 7 -7.00 7.32 11.07
C GLY A 7 -7.81 6.03 11.05
N GLU A 8 -7.22 4.90 10.67
CA GLU A 8 -7.95 3.64 10.47
C GLU A 8 -7.39 2.52 11.36
N ALA A 9 -6.25 1.92 11.01
CA ALA A 9 -5.67 0.82 11.76
C ALA A 9 -4.16 0.63 11.50
N GLN A 10 -3.57 -0.30 12.25
CA GLN A 10 -2.20 -0.79 12.04
C GLN A 10 -2.25 -2.27 11.69
N TYR A 11 -1.35 -2.70 10.81
CA TYR A 11 -1.26 -4.07 10.33
C TYR A 11 0.17 -4.57 10.39
N GLN A 12 0.34 -5.83 10.76
CA GLN A 12 1.57 -6.57 10.56
C GLN A 12 1.48 -7.33 9.23
N LEU A 13 2.36 -7.00 8.30
CA LEU A 13 2.44 -7.63 6.99
C LEU A 13 3.59 -8.64 6.92
N PRO A 14 3.37 -9.83 6.33
CA PRO A 14 4.44 -10.77 5.99
C PRO A 14 5.46 -10.15 5.03
N ASP A 15 6.70 -10.63 5.06
CA ASP A 15 7.77 -10.06 4.23
C ASP A 15 7.53 -10.23 2.72
N ALA A 16 6.87 -11.32 2.31
CA ALA A 16 6.49 -11.54 0.92
C ALA A 16 5.48 -10.49 0.41
N ASP A 17 4.55 -10.04 1.27
CA ASP A 17 3.59 -9.00 0.91
C ASP A 17 4.18 -7.59 1.08
N ALA A 18 5.19 -7.42 1.93
CA ALA A 18 5.96 -6.18 2.00
C ALA A 18 6.71 -5.87 0.69
N GLU A 19 7.24 -6.89 0.00
CA GLU A 19 7.87 -6.70 -1.32
C GLU A 19 6.84 -6.25 -2.36
N ARG A 20 5.67 -6.89 -2.41
CA ARG A 20 4.56 -6.51 -3.29
C ARG A 20 4.05 -5.10 -3.00
N LEU A 21 4.00 -4.71 -1.72
CA LEU A 21 3.62 -3.36 -1.31
C LEU A 21 4.64 -2.32 -1.80
N ASN A 22 5.94 -2.61 -1.68
CA ASN A 22 7.00 -1.72 -2.19
C ASN A 22 6.94 -1.55 -3.72
N GLU A 23 6.58 -2.59 -4.47
CA GLU A 23 6.38 -2.48 -5.92
C GLU A 23 5.23 -1.54 -6.27
N LEU A 24 4.11 -1.65 -5.57
CA LEU A 24 2.96 -0.75 -5.74
C LEU A 24 3.29 0.70 -5.35
N ASP A 25 4.08 0.90 -4.30
CA ASP A 25 4.56 2.21 -3.87
C ASP A 25 5.43 2.87 -4.95
N ASN A 26 6.40 2.14 -5.50
CA ASN A 26 7.23 2.64 -6.60
C ASN A 26 6.39 3.04 -7.84
N GLN A 27 5.35 2.26 -8.16
CA GLN A 27 4.43 2.59 -9.25
C GLN A 27 3.59 3.83 -8.95
N ALA A 28 3.15 4.00 -7.71
CA ALA A 28 2.44 5.19 -7.27
C ALA A 28 3.33 6.44 -7.35
N VAL A 29 4.61 6.35 -6.94
CA VAL A 29 5.59 7.44 -7.09
C VAL A 29 5.77 7.82 -8.56
N ALA A 30 5.98 6.85 -9.45
CA ALA A 30 6.14 7.11 -10.88
C ALA A 30 4.90 7.80 -11.49
N ALA A 31 3.70 7.43 -11.04
CA ALA A 31 2.45 8.07 -11.48
C ALA A 31 2.37 9.54 -11.03
N VAL A 32 2.76 9.82 -9.78
CA VAL A 32 2.83 11.20 -9.25
C VAL A 32 3.84 12.03 -10.03
N GLU A 33 5.02 11.48 -10.31
CA GLU A 33 6.06 12.16 -11.10
C GLU A 33 5.60 12.47 -12.53
N ALA A 34 4.77 11.61 -13.12
CA ALA A 34 4.16 11.82 -14.42
C ALA A 34 2.93 12.74 -14.42
N GLY A 35 2.42 13.12 -13.24
CA GLY A 35 1.17 13.87 -13.09
C GLY A 35 -0.09 13.05 -13.44
N ASP A 36 0.00 11.72 -13.42
CA ASP A 36 -1.09 10.80 -13.74
C ASP A 36 -1.87 10.41 -12.46
N GLU A 37 -2.80 11.28 -12.08
CA GLU A 37 -3.66 11.07 -10.92
C GLU A 37 -4.51 9.79 -11.00
N PRO A 38 -5.16 9.43 -12.13
CA PRO A 38 -5.89 8.17 -12.24
C PRO A 38 -5.03 6.93 -11.94
N THR A 39 -3.81 6.90 -12.47
CA THR A 39 -2.87 5.80 -12.22
C THR A 39 -2.44 5.78 -10.76
N PHE A 40 -2.14 6.94 -10.16
CA PHE A 40 -1.84 7.03 -8.73
C PHE A 40 -3.00 6.47 -7.88
N GLN A 41 -4.24 6.91 -8.11
CA GLN A 41 -5.40 6.44 -7.36
C GLN A 41 -5.59 4.92 -7.47
N ARG A 42 -5.31 4.34 -8.64
CA ARG A 42 -5.35 2.88 -8.84
C ARG A 42 -4.33 2.16 -7.96
N HIS A 43 -3.08 2.60 -7.96
CA HIS A 43 -2.03 1.97 -7.15
C HIS A 43 -2.25 2.19 -5.65
N TRP A 44 -2.71 3.39 -5.26
CA TRP A 44 -3.09 3.69 -3.88
C TRP A 44 -4.15 2.72 -3.34
N ASN A 45 -5.24 2.52 -4.09
CA ASN A 45 -6.30 1.59 -3.68
C ASN A 45 -5.80 0.14 -3.62
N ALA A 46 -4.94 -0.27 -4.56
CA ALA A 46 -4.33 -1.60 -4.53
C ALA A 46 -3.44 -1.82 -3.29
N MET A 47 -2.72 -0.79 -2.84
CA MET A 47 -1.94 -0.86 -1.59
C MET A 47 -2.85 -1.03 -0.37
N LEU A 48 -3.94 -0.26 -0.29
CA LEU A 48 -4.91 -0.40 0.81
C LEU A 48 -5.55 -1.78 0.83
N GLU A 49 -5.95 -2.32 -0.33
CA GLU A 49 -6.51 -3.66 -0.45
C GLU A 49 -5.49 -4.72 -0.01
N LEU A 50 -4.24 -4.63 -0.45
CA LEU A 50 -3.18 -5.57 -0.07
C LEU A 50 -2.99 -5.59 1.46
N VAL A 51 -2.85 -4.42 2.07
CA VAL A 51 -2.63 -4.29 3.52
C VAL A 51 -3.82 -4.82 4.31
N THR A 52 -5.05 -4.47 3.92
CA THR A 52 -6.26 -4.84 4.65
C THR A 52 -6.65 -6.31 4.45
N ARG A 53 -6.30 -6.92 3.32
CA ARG A 53 -6.62 -8.32 3.00
C ARG A 53 -5.57 -9.30 3.52
N ASP A 54 -4.29 -8.98 3.35
CA ASP A 54 -3.18 -9.92 3.59
C ASP A 54 -2.41 -9.58 4.89
N GLY A 55 -2.70 -8.45 5.54
CA GLY A 55 -2.10 -8.05 6.81
C GLY A 55 -2.89 -8.52 8.04
N ASP A 56 -2.16 -8.82 9.12
CA ASP A 56 -2.75 -9.12 10.43
C ASP A 56 -3.03 -7.81 11.20
N PRO A 57 -4.29 -7.51 11.59
CA PRO A 57 -4.60 -6.29 12.31
C PRO A 57 -3.96 -6.28 13.71
N LEU A 58 -3.39 -5.13 14.07
CA LEU A 58 -2.75 -4.89 15.37
C LEU A 58 -3.68 -4.10 16.30
N PRO A 59 -3.62 -4.37 17.63
CA PRO A 59 -4.41 -3.66 18.63
C PRO A 59 -4.01 -2.19 18.83
#